data_AF-A0A923M8X7-F1
#
_entry.id   AF-A0A923M8X7-F1
#
_cell.length_a   1.000
_cell.length_b   1.000
_cell.length_c   1.000
_cell.angle_alpha   90.00
_cell.angle_beta   90.00
_cell.angle_gamma   90.00
#
_symmetry.space_group_name_H-M   'P 1'
#
loop_
_entity.id
_entity.type
_entity.pdbx_description
1 polymer ?
#
loop_
_entity_poly.entity_id
_entity_poly.type
_entity_poly.pdbx_seq_one_letter_code
_entity_poly.pdbx_strand_id
1 'polypeptide(L)'
;MDTADLWMDRWIKLLRAGAGNGFALELGCDNGRDTAWLVQQGLSVVATDISADALRVCKRAVPETLVVQHDITKPLPFADASFGAVIASLSLHYFPWKDTQAAVAEIRRVLKPPFGILLVRLNSTRDVYHGAGDGGREIERHYYEVEAKYADRKRFFDKGEVMDLFKGWKVLSCNEQTIHRYEKPKVVWEVVAR
;
A
#
# COMPACT_ATOMS: atom_id res chain seq x y z
N MET A 1 15.71 -17.94 4.41
CA MET A 1 15.33 -16.86 5.33
C MET A 1 14.99 -15.66 4.48
N ASP A 2 13.71 -15.29 4.41
CA ASP A 2 13.24 -14.10 3.68
C ASP A 2 13.85 -12.88 4.38
N THR A 3 14.82 -12.22 3.74
CA THR A 3 15.45 -11.02 4.31
C THR A 3 14.36 -9.98 4.53
N ALA A 4 14.20 -9.49 5.76
CA ALA A 4 13.22 -8.46 6.06
C ALA A 4 13.44 -7.27 5.11
N ASP A 5 12.41 -6.92 4.35
CA ASP A 5 12.42 -5.80 3.41
C ASP A 5 12.27 -4.49 4.21
N LEU A 6 13.40 -3.86 4.52
CA LEU A 6 13.53 -2.70 5.42
C LEU A 6 13.22 -1.35 4.75
N TRP A 7 12.38 -1.32 3.72
CA TRP A 7 12.19 -0.10 2.93
C TRP A 7 11.52 1.05 3.69
N MET A 8 10.76 0.74 4.74
CA MET A 8 10.13 1.71 5.63
C MET A 8 11.14 2.30 6.64
N ASP A 9 12.25 1.62 6.94
CA ASP A 9 13.24 2.05 7.95
C ASP A 9 13.76 3.46 7.68
N ARG A 10 14.11 3.76 6.43
CA ARG A 10 14.61 5.09 6.02
C ARG A 10 13.56 6.21 6.21
N TRP A 11 12.29 5.86 6.37
CA TRP A 11 11.18 6.78 6.54
C TRP A 11 10.60 6.81 7.95
N ILE A 12 11.14 6.03 8.90
CA ILE A 12 10.54 5.90 10.23
C ILE A 12 10.43 7.22 10.99
N LYS A 13 11.41 8.12 10.82
CA LYS A 13 11.36 9.47 11.40
C LYS A 13 10.18 10.28 10.85
N LEU A 14 9.88 10.16 9.55
CA LEU A 14 8.73 10.84 8.95
C LEU A 14 7.41 10.20 9.35
N LEU A 15 7.34 8.86 9.42
CA LEU A 15 6.16 8.13 9.89
C LEU A 15 5.81 8.52 11.33
N ARG A 16 6.79 8.51 12.25
CA ARG A 16 6.59 8.93 13.64
C ARG A 16 6.21 10.41 13.75
N ALA A 17 6.85 11.28 12.98
CA ALA A 17 6.52 12.71 12.99
C ALA A 17 5.10 12.97 12.45
N GLY A 18 4.68 12.25 11.41
CA GLY A 18 3.33 12.34 10.85
C GLY A 18 2.28 11.81 11.83
N ALA A 19 2.45 10.58 12.31
CA ALA A 19 1.54 9.93 13.25
C ALA A 19 1.42 10.68 14.59
N GLY A 20 2.54 11.20 15.12
CA GLY A 20 2.60 11.79 16.45
C GLY A 20 2.13 10.80 17.51
N ASN A 21 1.17 11.22 18.35
CA ASN A 21 0.50 10.35 19.32
C ASN A 21 -0.80 9.71 18.77
N GLY A 22 -1.05 9.86 17.46
CA GLY A 22 -2.22 9.29 16.79
C GLY A 22 -1.91 7.95 16.11
N PHE A 23 -2.90 7.47 15.34
CA PHE A 23 -2.77 6.24 14.58
C PHE A 23 -2.12 6.47 13.21
N ALA A 24 -1.40 5.45 12.74
CA ALA A 24 -1.12 5.20 11.33
C ALA A 24 -2.19 4.25 10.77
N LEU A 25 -2.58 4.45 9.51
CA LEU A 25 -3.48 3.57 8.79
C LEU A 25 -2.67 2.68 7.83
N GLU A 26 -2.91 1.39 7.86
CA GLU A 26 -2.36 0.43 6.91
C GLU A 26 -3.47 -0.12 6.01
N LEU A 27 -3.26 -0.06 4.70
CA LEU A 27 -4.18 -0.54 3.68
C LEU A 27 -3.68 -1.86 3.09
N GLY A 28 -4.39 -2.95 3.38
CA GLY A 28 -4.06 -4.31 2.96
C GLY A 28 -2.97 -4.96 3.82
N CYS A 29 -3.31 -5.31 5.07
CA CYS A 29 -2.33 -5.81 6.04
C CYS A 29 -1.86 -7.25 5.80
N ASP A 30 -2.59 -8.05 5.00
CA ASP A 30 -2.27 -9.46 4.75
C ASP A 30 -2.00 -10.22 6.08
N ASN A 31 -0.82 -10.82 6.25
CA ASN A 31 -0.43 -11.55 7.45
C ASN A 31 0.07 -10.67 8.60
N GLY A 32 0.05 -9.34 8.46
CA GLY A 32 0.46 -8.38 9.49
C GLY A 32 1.97 -8.14 9.57
N ARG A 33 2.75 -8.47 8.54
CA ARG A 33 4.20 -8.22 8.54
C ARG A 33 4.54 -6.74 8.69
N ASP A 34 3.95 -5.89 7.84
CA ASP A 34 4.20 -4.44 7.87
C ASP A 34 3.59 -3.82 9.15
N THR A 35 2.40 -4.29 9.57
CA THR A 35 1.80 -3.99 10.87
C THR A 35 2.75 -4.24 12.04
N ALA A 36 3.32 -5.44 12.14
CA ALA A 36 4.19 -5.84 13.24
C ALA A 36 5.44 -4.96 13.30
N TRP A 37 6.02 -4.68 12.13
CA TRP A 37 7.17 -3.78 12.04
C TRP A 37 6.81 -2.37 12.53
N LEU A 38 5.69 -1.79 12.05
CA LEU A 38 5.23 -0.45 12.45
C LEU A 38 5.01 -0.35 13.96
N VAL A 39 4.38 -1.36 14.56
CA VAL A 39 4.13 -1.41 16.01
C VAL A 39 5.43 -1.59 16.79
N GLN A 40 6.38 -2.41 16.33
CA GLN A 40 7.72 -2.51 16.91
C GLN A 40 8.49 -1.17 16.86
N GLN A 41 8.21 -0.34 15.85
CA GLN A 41 8.73 1.02 15.80
C GLN A 41 7.93 2.02 16.65
N GLY A 42 6.99 1.58 17.49
CA GLY A 42 6.25 2.41 18.42
C GLY A 42 5.10 3.21 17.81
N LEU A 43 4.62 2.84 16.61
CA LEU A 43 3.39 3.41 16.06
C LEU A 43 2.16 2.64 16.55
N SER A 44 1.07 3.35 16.82
CA SER A 44 -0.26 2.75 16.93
C SER A 44 -0.86 2.57 15.54
N VAL A 45 -1.29 1.35 15.20
CA VAL A 45 -1.74 1.02 13.83
C VAL A 45 -3.22 0.64 13.80
N VAL A 46 -3.94 1.19 12.83
CA VAL A 46 -5.21 0.66 12.34
C VAL A 46 -4.91 -0.08 11.03
N ALA A 47 -5.00 -1.40 11.07
CA ALA A 47 -4.77 -2.28 9.93
C ALA A 47 -6.10 -2.60 9.23
N THR A 48 -6.13 -2.48 7.90
CA THR A 48 -7.30 -2.80 7.09
C THR A 48 -6.99 -3.88 6.06
N ASP A 49 -7.99 -4.71 5.76
CA ASP A 49 -7.92 -5.70 4.69
C ASP A 49 -9.35 -6.10 4.30
N ILE A 50 -9.57 -6.55 3.07
CA ILE A 50 -10.86 -7.08 2.64
C ILE A 50 -11.09 -8.49 3.20
N SER A 51 -10.02 -9.23 3.45
CA SER A 51 -10.05 -10.61 3.92
C SER A 51 -10.16 -10.69 5.45
N ALA A 52 -11.27 -11.24 5.93
CA ALA A 52 -11.42 -11.56 7.35
C ALA A 52 -10.37 -12.58 7.85
N ASP A 53 -9.86 -13.47 6.99
CA ASP A 53 -8.77 -14.39 7.32
C ASP A 53 -7.46 -13.64 7.55
N ALA A 54 -7.10 -12.71 6.66
CA ALA A 54 -5.92 -11.86 6.79
C ALA A 54 -5.95 -11.08 8.11
N LEU A 55 -7.09 -10.44 8.43
CA LEU A 55 -7.26 -9.70 9.68
C LEU A 55 -7.13 -10.59 10.91
N ARG A 56 -7.65 -11.82 10.87
CA ARG A 56 -7.47 -12.79 11.96
C ARG A 56 -6.01 -13.19 12.15
N VAL A 57 -5.26 -13.38 11.06
CA VAL A 57 -3.82 -13.66 11.11
C VAL A 57 -3.04 -12.45 11.65
N CYS A 58 -3.29 -11.26 11.11
CA CYS A 58 -2.69 -10.01 11.57
C CYS A 58 -2.95 -9.77 13.06
N LYS A 59 -4.20 -9.90 13.52
CA LYS A 59 -4.58 -9.71 14.93
C LYS A 59 -3.94 -10.74 15.85
N ARG A 60 -3.71 -11.97 15.38
CA ARG A 60 -2.98 -12.99 16.14
C ARG A 60 -1.49 -12.66 16.23
N ALA A 61 -0.90 -12.14 15.15
CA ALA A 61 0.51 -11.76 15.10
C ALA A 61 0.80 -10.49 15.93
N VAL A 62 -0.16 -9.55 15.97
CA VAL A 62 -0.05 -8.27 16.66
C VAL A 62 -1.34 -8.00 17.47
N PRO A 63 -1.48 -8.59 18.67
CA PRO A 63 -2.72 -8.55 19.47
C PRO A 63 -3.23 -7.15 19.83
N GLU A 64 -2.34 -6.17 19.93
CA GLU A 64 -2.64 -4.77 20.25
C GLU A 64 -3.19 -3.96 19.06
N THR A 65 -2.98 -4.43 17.82
CA THR A 65 -3.40 -3.69 16.62
C THR A 65 -4.91 -3.63 16.48
N LEU A 66 -5.44 -2.48 16.09
CA LEU A 66 -6.84 -2.35 15.67
C LEU A 66 -6.99 -2.87 14.24
N VAL A 67 -7.92 -3.80 14.01
CA VAL A 67 -8.19 -4.37 12.69
C VAL A 67 -9.58 -3.98 12.20
N VAL A 68 -9.69 -3.59 10.93
CA VAL A 68 -10.96 -3.18 10.31
C VAL A 68 -11.09 -3.87 8.96
N GLN A 69 -12.17 -4.63 8.77
CA GLN A 69 -12.46 -5.21 7.47
C GLN A 69 -12.99 -4.14 6.52
N HIS A 70 -12.27 -3.91 5.42
CA HIS A 70 -12.61 -2.85 4.48
C HIS A 70 -12.18 -3.19 3.05
N ASP A 71 -13.03 -2.83 2.10
CA ASP A 71 -12.74 -2.85 0.67
C ASP A 71 -12.23 -1.48 0.25
N ILE A 72 -10.95 -1.39 -0.14
CA ILE A 72 -10.26 -0.14 -0.52
C ILE A 72 -10.96 0.56 -1.70
N THR A 73 -11.75 -0.14 -2.51
CA THR A 73 -12.54 0.48 -3.59
C THR A 73 -13.76 1.27 -3.08
N LYS A 74 -14.08 1.15 -1.78
CA LYS A 74 -15.14 1.92 -1.12
C LYS A 74 -14.54 3.08 -0.31
N PRO A 75 -15.31 4.17 -0.11
CA PRO A 75 -14.90 5.25 0.78
C PRO A 75 -14.40 4.73 2.12
N LEU A 76 -13.27 5.24 2.59
CA LEU A 76 -12.66 4.81 3.84
C LEU A 76 -13.59 5.18 5.01
N PRO A 77 -13.85 4.26 5.96
CA PRO A 77 -14.81 4.46 7.04
C PRO A 77 -14.23 5.30 8.19
N PHE A 78 -13.46 6.33 7.84
CA PHE A 78 -12.75 7.20 8.76
C PHE A 78 -13.05 8.66 8.44
N ALA A 79 -13.02 9.50 9.47
CA ALA A 79 -13.21 10.93 9.33
C ALA A 79 -12.08 11.58 8.52
N ASP A 80 -12.35 12.76 7.96
CA ASP A 80 -11.34 13.59 7.33
C ASP A 80 -10.21 13.90 8.32
N ALA A 81 -8.97 13.95 7.83
CA ALA A 81 -7.79 14.30 8.62
C ALA A 81 -7.65 13.51 9.94
N SER A 82 -7.95 12.20 9.94
CA SER A 82 -7.86 11.35 11.13
C SER A 82 -6.48 10.72 11.32
N PHE A 83 -5.70 10.50 10.26
CA PHE A 83 -4.42 9.79 10.31
C PHE A 83 -3.23 10.67 10.01
N GLY A 84 -2.16 10.50 10.80
CA GLY A 84 -0.90 11.19 10.56
C GLY A 84 0.01 10.48 9.57
N ALA A 85 -0.23 9.20 9.32
CA ALA A 85 0.48 8.40 8.33
C ALA A 85 -0.46 7.38 7.70
N VAL A 86 -0.28 7.11 6.40
CA VAL A 86 -0.94 6.02 5.68
C VAL A 86 0.13 5.18 4.98
N ILE A 87 0.04 3.88 5.11
CA ILE A 87 0.89 2.89 4.45
C ILE A 87 0.01 2.08 3.50
N ALA A 88 0.38 2.07 2.22
CA ALA A 88 -0.27 1.28 1.17
C ALA A 88 0.79 0.45 0.44
N SER A 89 1.27 -0.59 1.10
CA SER A 89 2.36 -1.43 0.61
C SER A 89 1.79 -2.53 -0.27
N LEU A 90 1.88 -2.37 -1.61
CA LEU A 90 1.43 -3.40 -2.55
C LEU A 90 -0.06 -3.77 -2.38
N SER A 91 -0.93 -2.78 -2.17
CA SER A 91 -2.38 -2.98 -1.98
C SER A 91 -3.26 -2.21 -2.96
N LEU A 92 -2.73 -1.21 -3.68
CA LEU A 92 -3.50 -0.39 -4.62
C LEU A 92 -3.47 -0.90 -6.07
N HIS A 93 -2.79 -2.01 -6.32
CA HIS A 93 -2.56 -2.55 -7.66
C HIS A 93 -3.57 -3.62 -8.09
N TYR A 94 -4.70 -3.77 -7.40
CA TYR A 94 -5.72 -4.77 -7.74
C TYR A 94 -6.90 -4.18 -8.53
N PHE A 95 -6.90 -2.88 -8.76
CA PHE A 95 -8.08 -2.12 -9.18
C PHE A 95 -7.92 -1.48 -10.57
N PRO A 96 -9.04 -1.21 -11.28
CA PRO A 96 -9.01 -0.38 -12.48
C PRO A 96 -8.59 1.06 -12.13
N TRP A 97 -8.20 1.84 -13.13
CA TRP A 97 -7.49 3.12 -12.90
C TRP A 97 -8.33 4.10 -12.09
N LYS A 98 -9.62 4.19 -12.43
CA LYS A 98 -10.59 5.03 -11.74
C LYS A 98 -10.68 4.71 -10.24
N ASP A 99 -10.68 3.43 -9.89
CA ASP A 99 -10.81 3.00 -8.50
C ASP A 99 -9.49 3.20 -7.74
N THR A 100 -8.34 2.99 -8.40
CA THR A 100 -7.03 3.34 -7.84
C THR A 100 -6.94 4.85 -7.55
N GLN A 101 -7.40 5.70 -8.47
CA GLN A 101 -7.46 7.16 -8.26
C GLN A 101 -8.39 7.52 -7.11
N ALA A 102 -9.57 6.90 -7.02
CA ALA A 102 -10.51 7.11 -5.92
C ALA A 102 -9.92 6.71 -4.56
N ALA A 103 -9.22 5.58 -4.50
CA ALA A 103 -8.53 5.14 -3.28
C ALA A 103 -7.45 6.15 -2.85
N VAL A 104 -6.65 6.67 -3.78
CA VAL A 104 -5.64 7.71 -3.47
C VAL A 104 -6.29 9.02 -3.01
N ALA A 105 -7.44 9.39 -3.57
CA ALA A 105 -8.21 10.55 -3.11
C ALA A 105 -8.72 10.35 -1.67
N GLU A 106 -9.24 9.17 -1.34
CA GLU A 106 -9.66 8.83 0.03
C GLU A 106 -8.49 8.82 1.02
N ILE A 107 -7.33 8.29 0.62
CA ILE A 107 -6.10 8.37 1.40
C ILE A 107 -5.75 9.84 1.71
N ARG A 108 -5.87 10.72 0.71
CA ARG A 108 -5.65 12.17 0.92
C ARG A 108 -6.64 12.76 1.91
N ARG A 109 -7.91 12.38 1.81
CA ARG A 109 -8.99 12.88 2.68
C ARG A 109 -8.73 12.54 4.14
N VAL A 110 -8.33 11.30 4.43
CA VAL A 110 -8.11 10.83 5.80
C VAL A 110 -6.75 11.25 6.37
N LEU A 111 -5.80 11.69 5.54
CA LEU A 111 -4.51 12.20 6.00
C LEU A 111 -4.60 13.60 6.61
N LYS A 112 -3.93 13.80 7.74
CA LYS A 112 -3.83 15.09 8.44
C LYS A 112 -2.97 16.08 7.66
N PRO A 113 -3.51 17.21 7.17
CA PRO A 113 -2.66 18.27 6.66
C PRO A 113 -1.91 18.99 7.80
N PRO A 114 -0.76 19.63 7.54
CA PRO A 114 0.06 19.57 6.32
C PRO A 114 1.15 18.48 6.40
N PHE A 115 1.22 17.72 7.50
CA PHE A 115 2.35 16.83 7.81
C PHE A 115 2.06 15.35 7.61
N GLY A 116 0.80 14.99 7.29
CA GLY A 116 0.37 13.66 6.94
C GLY A 116 1.23 13.07 5.85
N ILE A 117 1.66 11.81 6.03
CA ILE A 117 2.61 11.15 5.13
C ILE A 117 1.99 9.89 4.55
N LEU A 118 2.08 9.74 3.23
CA LEU A 118 1.78 8.49 2.52
C LEU A 118 3.08 7.79 2.16
N LEU A 119 3.20 6.52 2.53
CA LEU A 119 4.17 5.57 1.97
C LEU A 119 3.41 4.55 1.15
N VAL A 120 3.79 4.36 -0.11
CA VAL A 120 3.08 3.46 -1.02
C VAL A 120 4.05 2.71 -1.91
N ARG A 121 3.73 1.43 -2.13
CA ARG A 121 4.38 0.59 -3.13
C ARG A 121 3.39 0.13 -4.18
N LEU A 122 3.77 0.28 -5.44
CA LEU A 122 2.98 -0.10 -6.61
C LEU A 122 3.79 -1.05 -7.49
N ASN A 123 3.15 -1.97 -8.22
CA ASN A 123 3.87 -2.79 -9.20
C ASN A 123 4.40 -1.92 -10.35
N SER A 124 5.64 -2.12 -10.79
CA SER A 124 6.18 -1.42 -11.97
C SER A 124 5.91 -2.21 -13.25
N THR A 125 5.70 -1.53 -14.37
CA THR A 125 5.67 -2.16 -15.71
C THR A 125 7.00 -2.78 -16.15
N ARG A 126 8.07 -2.64 -15.36
CA ARG A 126 9.35 -3.36 -15.53
C ARG A 126 9.41 -4.67 -14.75
N ASP A 127 8.36 -5.01 -14.01
CA ASP A 127 8.27 -6.27 -13.30
C ASP A 127 8.25 -7.45 -14.30
N VAL A 128 8.84 -8.58 -13.90
CA VAL A 128 8.85 -9.80 -14.73
C VAL A 128 7.45 -10.34 -14.99
N TYR A 129 6.47 -9.96 -14.16
CA TYR A 129 5.06 -10.26 -14.35
C TYR A 129 4.28 -9.09 -14.96
N HIS A 130 4.90 -8.08 -15.58
CA HIS A 130 4.14 -7.13 -16.39
C HIS A 130 3.55 -7.87 -17.62
N GLY A 131 2.23 -7.80 -17.80
CA GLY A 131 1.47 -8.76 -18.64
C GLY A 131 0.86 -9.92 -17.85
N ALA A 132 1.14 -9.93 -16.54
CA ALA A 132 0.52 -10.69 -15.47
C ALA A 132 0.59 -12.23 -15.55
N GLY A 133 1.48 -12.77 -16.38
CA GLY A 133 1.92 -14.18 -16.42
C GLY A 133 1.62 -14.88 -17.73
N ASP A 134 1.81 -16.21 -17.78
CA ASP A 134 1.42 -17.07 -18.91
C ASP A 134 -0.11 -17.09 -19.02
N GLY A 135 -0.70 -16.12 -19.73
CA GLY A 135 -2.15 -16.06 -20.01
C GLY A 135 -2.90 -14.86 -19.43
N GLY A 136 -2.22 -13.83 -18.92
CA GLY A 136 -2.89 -12.61 -18.49
C GLY A 136 -3.61 -11.90 -19.65
N ARG A 137 -4.89 -11.54 -19.47
CA ARG A 137 -5.68 -10.80 -20.47
C ARG A 137 -5.75 -9.34 -20.08
N GLU A 138 -5.21 -8.45 -20.91
CA GLU A 138 -5.31 -7.01 -20.68
C GLU A 138 -6.77 -6.56 -20.85
N ILE A 139 -7.31 -5.90 -19.83
CA ILE A 139 -8.70 -5.39 -19.78
C ILE A 139 -8.75 -3.86 -19.70
N GLU A 140 -7.66 -3.24 -19.30
CA GLU A 140 -7.40 -1.80 -19.36
C GLU A 140 -5.86 -1.62 -19.45
N ARG A 141 -5.36 -0.47 -19.90
CA ARG A 141 -3.90 -0.26 -20.02
C ARG A 141 -3.19 -0.62 -18.72
N HIS A 142 -2.23 -1.54 -18.83
CA HIS A 142 -1.43 -2.09 -17.72
C HIS A 142 -2.26 -2.78 -16.62
N TYR A 143 -3.50 -3.16 -16.90
CA TYR A 143 -4.40 -3.85 -15.98
C TYR A 143 -4.92 -5.13 -16.61
N TYR A 144 -4.67 -6.24 -15.92
CA TYR A 144 -4.84 -7.57 -16.46
C TYR A 144 -5.78 -8.39 -15.57
N GLU A 145 -6.62 -9.17 -16.21
CA GLU A 145 -7.27 -10.33 -15.61
C GLU A 145 -6.28 -11.51 -15.63
N VAL A 146 -6.17 -12.24 -14.52
CA VAL A 146 -5.22 -13.33 -14.34
C VAL A 146 -5.85 -14.54 -13.66
N GLU A 147 -5.44 -15.72 -14.09
CA GLU A 147 -5.69 -16.93 -13.33
C GLU A 147 -4.62 -17.05 -12.22
N ALA A 148 -4.92 -16.51 -11.04
CA ALA A 148 -4.03 -16.61 -9.90
C ALA A 148 -4.76 -16.93 -8.60
N LYS A 149 -4.05 -17.62 -7.69
CA LYS A 149 -4.58 -18.14 -6.43
C LYS A 149 -5.15 -17.07 -5.50
N TYR A 150 -4.61 -15.85 -5.52
CA TYR A 150 -4.86 -14.82 -4.49
C TYR A 150 -5.54 -13.55 -5.00
N ALA A 151 -5.46 -13.26 -6.29
CA ALA A 151 -6.14 -12.12 -6.90
C ALA A 151 -6.30 -12.39 -8.40
N ASP A 152 -7.50 -12.20 -8.91
CA ASP A 152 -7.87 -12.39 -10.31
C ASP A 152 -7.52 -11.19 -11.20
N ARG A 153 -7.02 -10.10 -10.60
CA ARG A 153 -6.68 -8.86 -11.32
C ARG A 153 -5.39 -8.24 -10.82
N LYS A 154 -4.61 -7.66 -11.73
CA LYS A 154 -3.35 -6.97 -11.40
C LYS A 154 -3.11 -5.77 -12.29
N ARG A 155 -2.78 -4.65 -11.67
CA ARG A 155 -2.31 -3.41 -12.30
C ARG A 155 -0.81 -3.28 -12.14
N PHE A 156 -0.19 -2.73 -13.16
CA PHE A 156 1.18 -2.24 -13.17
C PHE A 156 1.17 -0.77 -13.53
N PHE A 157 2.21 -0.06 -13.14
CA PHE A 157 2.30 1.39 -13.29
C PHE A 157 3.58 1.75 -14.02
N ASP A 158 3.46 2.52 -15.09
CA ASP A 158 4.61 3.22 -15.67
C ASP A 158 4.89 4.54 -14.91
N LYS A 159 6.01 5.19 -15.22
CA LYS A 159 6.39 6.44 -14.57
C LYS A 159 5.33 7.54 -14.77
N GLY A 160 4.71 7.62 -15.95
CA GLY A 160 3.70 8.63 -16.27
C GLY A 160 2.45 8.46 -15.40
N GLU A 161 1.98 7.22 -15.25
CA GLU A 161 0.86 6.87 -14.38
C GLU A 161 1.18 7.17 -12.91
N VAL A 162 2.37 6.83 -12.41
CA VAL A 162 2.74 7.19 -11.03
C VAL A 162 2.70 8.70 -10.83
N MET A 163 3.22 9.49 -11.77
CA MET A 163 3.20 10.95 -11.68
C MET A 163 1.79 11.53 -11.76
N ASP A 164 0.90 10.93 -12.55
CA ASP A 164 -0.51 11.34 -12.64
C ASP A 164 -1.28 10.99 -11.37
N LEU A 165 -1.07 9.79 -10.82
CA LEU A 165 -1.72 9.32 -9.59
C LEU A 165 -1.41 10.22 -8.39
N PHE A 166 -0.18 10.72 -8.30
CA PHE A 166 0.27 11.65 -7.25
C PHE A 166 0.26 13.11 -7.70
N LYS A 167 -0.45 13.45 -8.76
CA LYS A 167 -0.61 14.85 -9.19
C LYS A 167 -1.24 15.69 -8.07
N GLY A 168 -0.63 16.84 -7.79
CA GLY A 168 -1.07 17.73 -6.71
C GLY A 168 -0.69 17.27 -5.30
N TRP A 169 0.08 16.18 -5.16
CA TRP A 169 0.79 15.85 -3.93
C TRP A 169 2.18 16.46 -3.94
N LYS A 170 2.72 16.76 -2.75
CA LYS A 170 4.15 17.01 -2.56
C LYS A 170 4.86 15.66 -2.46
N VAL A 171 5.36 15.18 -3.59
CA VAL A 171 6.18 13.96 -3.64
C VAL A 171 7.57 14.24 -3.06
N LEU A 172 7.92 13.56 -1.97
CA LEU A 172 9.22 13.64 -1.31
C LEU A 172 10.23 12.65 -1.89
N SER A 173 9.73 11.51 -2.39
CA SER A 173 10.55 10.45 -2.99
C SER A 173 9.70 9.63 -3.94
N CYS A 174 10.26 9.24 -5.09
CA CYS A 174 9.63 8.37 -6.06
C CYS A 174 10.74 7.57 -6.76
N ASN A 175 10.92 6.31 -6.39
CA ASN A 175 11.96 5.45 -6.94
C ASN A 175 11.36 4.16 -7.48
N GLU A 176 11.91 3.69 -8.59
CA GLU A 176 11.63 2.36 -9.11
C GLU A 176 12.76 1.42 -8.68
N GLN A 177 12.43 0.33 -8.00
CA GLN A 177 13.41 -0.56 -7.37
C GLN A 177 13.05 -2.03 -7.57
N THR A 178 14.08 -2.87 -7.70
CA THR A 178 13.92 -4.32 -7.63
C THR A 178 13.99 -4.74 -6.16
N ILE A 179 12.92 -5.36 -5.68
CA ILE A 179 12.82 -5.98 -4.37
C ILE A 179 12.83 -7.50 -4.53
N HIS A 180 13.34 -8.19 -3.54
CA HIS A 180 13.30 -9.65 -3.48
C HIS A 180 12.24 -10.03 -2.48
N ARG A 181 11.06 -10.42 -2.98
CA ARG A 181 9.95 -10.91 -2.18
C ARG A 181 9.58 -12.26 -2.78
N TYR A 182 9.79 -13.34 -2.04
CA TYR A 182 9.79 -14.72 -2.56
C TYR A 182 10.97 -14.97 -3.54
N GLU A 183 11.06 -16.18 -4.10
CA GLU A 183 12.24 -16.63 -4.87
C GLU A 183 12.53 -15.82 -6.16
N LYS A 184 11.61 -14.96 -6.62
CA LYS A 184 11.74 -14.19 -7.87
C LYS A 184 11.84 -12.68 -7.61
N PRO A 185 12.64 -11.95 -8.41
CA PRO A 185 12.73 -10.49 -8.29
C PRO A 185 11.40 -9.84 -8.67
N LYS A 186 11.00 -8.83 -7.90
CA LYS A 186 9.82 -8.00 -8.16
C LYS A 186 10.26 -6.55 -8.35
N VAL A 187 9.75 -5.86 -9.37
CA VAL A 187 10.03 -4.44 -9.58
C VAL A 187 8.84 -3.61 -9.12
N VAL A 188 9.11 -2.64 -8.25
CA VAL A 188 8.09 -1.80 -7.62
C VAL A 188 8.45 -0.33 -7.73
N TRP A 189 7.42 0.51 -7.77
CA TRP A 189 7.55 1.92 -7.42
C TRP A 189 7.40 2.08 -5.91
N GLU A 190 8.27 2.88 -5.31
CA GLU A 190 8.18 3.34 -3.94
C GLU A 190 7.98 4.85 -3.96
N VAL A 191 6.82 5.30 -3.49
CA VAL A 191 6.47 6.71 -3.44
C VAL A 191 6.24 7.13 -1.99
N VAL A 192 6.78 8.30 -1.66
CA VAL A 192 6.56 8.98 -0.38
C VAL A 192 6.02 10.37 -0.68
N ALA A 193 4.83 10.69 -0.19
CA ALA A 193 4.11 11.91 -0.56
C ALA A 193 3.32 12.55 0.60
N ARG A 194 3.04 13.85 0.50
CA ARG A 194 2.23 14.65 1.43
C ARG A 194 1.23 15.53 0.69
#